data_AF-A0A421BA84-F1
#
_entry.id   AF-A0A421BA84-F1
#
_cell.length_a   1.000
_cell.length_b   1.000
_cell.length_c   1.000
_cell.angle_alpha   90.00
_cell.angle_beta   90.00
_cell.angle_gamma   90.00
#
_symmetry.space_group_name_H-M   'P 1'
#
loop_
_entity.id
_entity.type
_entity.pdbx_description
1 polymer ?
#
loop_
_entity_poly.entity_id
_entity_poly.type
_entity_poly.pdbx_seq_one_letter_code
_entity_poly.pdbx_strand_id
1 'polypeptide(L)'
;MVRRSLLRCGAVASALVVGAGVAACGSEDETWRCAAARCELTVSGAPTLEVFDARLKADVGQDRVRVAGGGVDITLNPGDAAVVDGLVVELRGVDAGVARLVLSPVDDRFARLDGG
;
A
#
# COMPACT_ATOMS: atom_id res chain seq x y z
N MET A 1 -4.16 12.24 29.92
CA MET A 1 -5.12 13.36 29.85
C MET A 1 -6.19 13.00 28.84
N VAL A 2 -7.44 12.93 29.29
CA VAL A 2 -8.61 12.55 28.47
C VAL A 2 -9.03 13.76 27.62
N ARG A 3 -9.14 13.60 26.31
CA ARG A 3 -9.88 14.53 25.45
C ARG A 3 -10.98 13.79 24.71
N ARG A 4 -12.18 13.85 25.29
CA ARG A 4 -13.46 13.67 24.60
C ARG A 4 -13.62 14.84 23.62
N SER A 5 -13.93 14.59 22.35
CA SER A 5 -14.64 15.58 21.55
C SER A 5 -15.46 14.95 20.42
N LEU A 6 -16.75 14.82 20.73
CA LEU A 6 -17.91 15.09 19.88
C LEU A 6 -18.05 14.32 18.56
N LEU A 7 -18.80 13.21 18.65
CA LEU A 7 -19.60 12.69 17.53
C LEU A 7 -20.51 13.80 16.99
N ARG A 8 -20.34 14.16 15.71
CA ARG A 8 -21.38 14.79 14.91
C ARG A 8 -21.82 13.80 13.84
N CYS A 9 -22.84 13.01 14.16
CA CYS A 9 -23.68 12.33 13.18
C CYS A 9 -24.41 13.40 12.35
N GLY A 10 -23.82 13.79 11.23
CA GLY A 10 -24.52 14.49 10.16
C GLY A 10 -25.20 13.46 9.27
N ALA A 11 -26.42 13.05 9.60
CA ALA A 11 -27.27 12.32 8.66
C ALA A 11 -27.72 13.29 7.56
N VAL A 12 -27.14 13.17 6.37
CA VAL A 12 -27.70 13.78 5.16
C VAL A 12 -28.28 12.66 4.32
N ALA A 13 -29.58 12.42 4.51
CA ALA A 13 -30.38 11.63 3.59
C ALA A 13 -30.64 12.49 2.35
N SER A 14 -30.15 12.06 1.18
CA SER A 14 -30.74 12.36 -0.15
C SER A 14 -30.06 11.55 -1.25
N ALA A 15 -30.81 10.56 -1.75
CA ALA A 15 -30.95 10.12 -3.14
C ALA A 15 -29.70 9.81 -4.01
N LEU A 16 -29.56 8.51 -4.30
CA LEU A 16 -29.35 7.94 -5.64
C LEU A 16 -28.22 8.51 -6.52
N VAL A 17 -27.02 7.93 -6.40
CA VAL A 17 -26.26 7.44 -7.56
C VAL A 17 -25.65 6.10 -7.18
N VAL A 18 -26.08 5.05 -7.89
CA VAL A 18 -25.43 3.73 -7.87
C VAL A 18 -24.08 3.88 -8.54
N GLY A 19 -23.03 3.95 -7.74
CA GLY A 19 -21.66 3.78 -8.15
C GLY A 19 -20.93 3.38 -6.89
N ALA A 20 -20.46 2.14 -6.84
CA ALA A 20 -19.76 1.55 -5.70
C ALA A 20 -18.46 2.35 -5.41
N GLY A 21 -18.60 3.47 -4.72
CA GLY A 21 -17.52 4.11 -4.01
C GLY A 21 -17.25 3.23 -2.79
N VAL A 22 -16.38 2.23 -2.96
CA VAL A 22 -15.75 1.59 -1.82
C VAL A 22 -15.24 2.71 -0.92
N ALA A 23 -15.74 2.74 0.30
CA ALA A 23 -15.31 3.64 1.33
C ALA A 23 -13.81 3.40 1.55
N ALA A 24 -12.97 4.15 0.86
CA ALA A 24 -11.58 4.31 1.23
C ALA A 24 -11.62 5.07 2.56
N CYS A 25 -11.60 4.32 3.66
CA CYS A 25 -11.30 4.86 4.97
C CYS A 25 -9.85 5.33 4.92
N GLY A 26 -9.65 6.56 4.44
CA GLY A 26 -8.37 7.25 4.47
C GLY A 26 -8.08 7.65 5.90
N SER A 27 -7.45 6.78 6.66
CA SER A 27 -6.67 7.18 7.82
C SER A 27 -5.44 7.91 7.32
N GLU A 28 -5.57 9.24 7.21
CA GLU A 28 -4.49 10.16 6.93
C GLU A 28 -3.56 10.25 8.16
N ASP A 29 -2.78 9.21 8.40
CA ASP A 29 -1.45 9.37 8.96
C ASP A 29 -0.55 9.71 7.76
N GLU A 30 0.23 10.79 7.82
CA GLU A 30 1.05 11.33 6.70
C GLU A 30 2.04 10.33 6.04
N THR A 31 2.09 9.09 6.52
CA THR A 31 2.97 8.00 6.13
C THR A 31 2.37 7.05 5.06
N TRP A 32 1.05 7.08 4.82
CA TRP A 32 0.38 6.19 3.87
C TRP A 32 -0.85 6.83 3.20
N ARG A 33 -0.99 6.62 1.89
CA ARG A 33 -2.16 7.05 1.11
C ARG A 33 -2.65 5.90 0.25
N CYS A 34 -3.81 5.34 0.59
CA CYS A 34 -4.48 4.34 -0.22
C CYS A 34 -5.66 4.96 -0.99
N ALA A 35 -5.61 4.89 -2.32
CA ALA A 35 -6.70 5.28 -3.20
C ALA A 35 -7.10 4.06 -4.05
N ALA A 36 -8.34 3.61 -3.89
CA ALA A 36 -8.89 2.41 -4.55
C ALA A 36 -8.01 1.15 -4.31
N ALA A 37 -7.32 0.68 -5.35
CA ALA A 37 -6.46 -0.51 -5.33
C ALA A 37 -4.96 -0.16 -5.33
N ARG A 38 -4.60 1.04 -4.86
CA ARG A 38 -3.21 1.49 -4.85
C ARG A 38 -2.90 2.19 -3.54
N CYS A 39 -1.86 1.72 -2.85
CA CYS A 39 -1.35 2.29 -1.62
C CYS A 39 0.07 2.81 -1.85
N GLU A 40 0.30 4.09 -1.56
CA GLU A 40 1.62 4.69 -1.56
C GLU A 40 2.06 4.87 -0.11
N LEU A 41 3.25 4.37 0.24
CA LEU A 41 3.76 4.38 1.60
C LEU A 41 5.20 4.87 1.63
N THR A 42 5.54 5.53 2.74
CA THR A 42 6.90 5.93 3.05
C THR A 42 7.38 5.16 4.26
N VAL A 43 8.44 4.37 4.12
CA VAL A 43 8.90 3.40 5.13
C VAL A 43 10.39 3.52 5.39
N SER A 44 10.83 3.20 6.61
CA SER A 44 12.25 3.26 7.00
C SER A 44 12.58 2.13 7.98
N GLY A 45 13.84 1.69 8.00
CA GLY A 45 14.26 0.56 8.84
C GLY A 45 13.69 -0.76 8.32
N ALA A 46 13.19 -1.62 9.24
CA ALA A 46 12.69 -2.95 8.89
C ALA A 46 11.22 -3.20 9.28
N PRO A 47 10.24 -2.41 8.75
CA PRO A 47 8.84 -2.55 9.15
C PRO A 47 8.16 -3.78 8.55
N THR A 48 7.12 -4.24 9.24
CA THR A 48 6.15 -5.19 8.68
C THR A 48 4.95 -4.40 8.18
N LEU A 49 4.55 -4.65 6.93
CA LEU A 49 3.46 -4.00 6.22
C LEU A 49 2.33 -5.02 6.05
N GLU A 50 1.13 -4.65 6.49
CA GLU A 50 -0.07 -5.46 6.31
C GLU A 50 -1.02 -4.66 5.42
N VAL A 51 -1.14 -5.07 4.16
CA VAL A 51 -1.88 -4.34 3.11
C VAL A 51 -2.61 -5.36 2.24
N PHE A 52 -3.88 -5.11 1.92
CA PHE A 52 -4.71 -5.99 1.07
C PHE A 52 -4.66 -7.48 1.48
N ASP A 53 -4.76 -7.76 2.79
CA ASP A 53 -4.66 -9.10 3.39
C ASP A 53 -3.31 -9.83 3.21
N ALA A 54 -2.31 -9.19 2.59
CA ALA A 54 -0.95 -9.67 2.48
C ALA A 54 -0.07 -9.14 3.62
N ARG A 55 0.94 -9.92 4.02
CA ARG A 55 1.89 -9.55 5.07
C ARG A 55 3.30 -9.55 4.53
N LEU A 56 3.85 -8.35 4.39
CA LEU A 56 5.17 -8.12 3.82
C LEU A 56 6.13 -7.61 4.90
N LYS A 57 7.38 -8.05 4.83
CA LYS A 57 8.49 -7.46 5.59
C LYS A 57 9.36 -6.67 4.63
N ALA A 58 9.49 -5.37 4.87
CA ALA A 58 10.41 -4.52 4.13
C ALA A 58 11.66 -4.27 5.00
N ASP A 59 12.83 -4.29 4.38
CA ASP A 59 14.11 -3.93 4.99
C ASP A 59 14.78 -2.87 4.10
N VAL A 60 14.78 -1.64 4.58
CA VAL A 60 15.23 -0.45 3.85
C VAL A 60 16.73 -0.26 4.08
N GLY A 61 17.50 -0.53 3.03
CA GLY A 61 18.92 -0.23 2.96
C GLY A 61 19.19 1.23 2.58
N GLN A 62 20.44 1.55 2.25
CA GLN A 62 20.83 2.91 1.86
C GLN A 62 20.32 3.30 0.47
N ASP A 63 20.26 2.33 -0.45
CA ASP A 63 20.02 2.50 -1.88
C ASP A 63 18.90 1.59 -2.42
N ARG A 64 18.55 0.55 -1.68
CA ARG A 64 17.66 -0.53 -2.11
C ARG A 64 16.78 -1.02 -0.97
N VAL A 65 15.72 -1.73 -1.32
CA VAL A 65 14.79 -2.31 -0.34
C VAL A 65 14.67 -3.80 -0.58
N ARG A 66 14.85 -4.59 0.47
CA ARG A 66 14.52 -6.01 0.45
C ARG A 66 13.08 -6.19 0.92
N VAL A 67 12.27 -6.92 0.17
CA VAL A 67 10.86 -7.18 0.47
C VAL A 67 10.66 -8.69 0.50
N ALA A 68 10.07 -9.19 1.59
CA ALA A 68 9.77 -10.60 1.76
C ALA A 68 8.31 -10.82 2.19
N GLY A 69 7.64 -11.82 1.63
CA GLY A 69 6.24 -12.15 1.90
C GLY A 69 5.78 -13.32 1.05
N GLY A 70 4.83 -14.13 1.54
CA GLY A 70 4.31 -15.27 0.79
C GLY A 70 5.35 -16.32 0.38
N GLY A 71 6.48 -16.40 1.10
CA GLY A 71 7.61 -17.28 0.74
C GLY A 71 8.54 -16.72 -0.35
N VAL A 72 8.26 -15.53 -0.88
CA VAL A 72 9.13 -14.79 -1.81
C VAL A 72 10.01 -13.83 -1.02
N ASP A 73 11.24 -13.65 -1.47
CA ASP A 73 12.21 -12.70 -0.91
C ASP A 73 13.01 -12.08 -2.06
N ILE A 74 12.83 -10.77 -2.26
CA ILE A 74 13.40 -10.05 -3.39
C ILE A 74 14.02 -8.73 -2.95
N THR A 75 15.05 -8.28 -3.67
CA THR A 75 15.65 -6.97 -3.49
C THR A 75 15.27 -6.09 -4.67
N LEU A 76 14.74 -4.90 -4.38
CA LEU A 76 14.29 -3.91 -5.35
C LEU A 76 15.24 -2.72 -5.35
N ASN A 77 15.61 -2.25 -6.54
CA ASN A 77 16.26 -0.96 -6.76
C ASN A 77 15.22 0.11 -7.07
N PRO A 78 15.55 1.41 -6.93
CA PRO A 78 14.67 2.48 -7.36
C PRO A 78 14.26 2.34 -8.83
N GLY A 79 12.95 2.29 -9.07
CA GLY A 79 12.34 2.04 -10.38
C GLY A 79 11.92 0.60 -10.62
N ASP A 80 12.36 -0.35 -9.77
CA ASP A 80 11.97 -1.75 -9.89
C ASP A 80 10.56 -1.99 -9.34
N ALA A 81 9.88 -2.97 -9.93
CA ALA A 81 8.63 -3.50 -9.43
C ALA A 81 8.66 -5.03 -9.45
N ALA A 82 8.07 -5.67 -8.44
CA ALA A 82 7.98 -7.12 -8.35
C ALA A 82 6.67 -7.57 -7.71
N VAL A 83 6.30 -8.84 -7.95
CA VAL A 83 5.16 -9.46 -7.29
C VAL A 83 5.64 -10.21 -6.03
N VAL A 84 5.08 -9.87 -4.88
CA VAL A 84 5.35 -10.51 -3.58
C VAL A 84 4.01 -10.76 -2.90
N ASP A 85 3.72 -12.01 -2.53
CA ASP A 85 2.49 -12.40 -1.83
C ASP A 85 1.19 -11.93 -2.53
N GLY A 86 1.17 -11.95 -3.88
CA GLY A 86 0.00 -11.50 -4.67
C GLY A 86 -0.13 -9.98 -4.81
N LEU A 87 0.86 -9.21 -4.35
CA LEU A 87 0.93 -7.76 -4.51
C LEU A 87 2.05 -7.35 -5.45
N VAL A 88 1.77 -6.39 -6.34
CA VAL A 88 2.81 -5.62 -7.02
C VAL A 88 3.39 -4.63 -6.02
N VAL A 89 4.69 -4.71 -5.79
CA VAL A 89 5.47 -3.82 -4.95
C VAL A 89 6.46 -3.08 -5.83
N GLU A 90 6.30 -1.77 -5.93
CA GLU A 90 7.17 -0.89 -6.70
C GLU A 90 7.96 0.04 -5.78
N LEU A 91 9.27 0.09 -5.97
CA LEU A 91 10.15 1.00 -5.24
C LEU A 91 10.35 2.28 -6.06
N ARG A 92 9.78 3.39 -5.61
CA ARG A 92 9.89 4.68 -6.31
C ARG A 92 11.23 5.37 -6.07
N GLY A 93 11.83 5.15 -4.91
CA GLY A 93 13.06 5.81 -4.50
C GLY A 93 13.41 5.49 -3.06
N VAL A 94 14.69 5.68 -2.73
CA VAL A 94 15.21 5.60 -1.37
C VAL A 94 16.02 6.87 -1.12
N ASP A 95 15.61 7.64 -0.12
CA ASP A 95 16.24 8.91 0.27
C ASP A 95 16.62 8.83 1.74
N ALA A 96 17.92 8.90 2.05
CA ALA A 96 18.44 8.89 3.43
C ALA A 96 17.90 7.75 4.33
N GLY A 97 17.73 6.54 3.77
CA GLY A 97 17.20 5.38 4.51
C GLY A 97 15.68 5.36 4.66
N VAL A 98 14.99 6.21 3.90
CA VAL A 98 13.54 6.26 3.78
C VAL A 98 13.16 5.85 2.36
N ALA A 99 12.39 4.77 2.21
CA ALA A 99 11.92 4.27 0.94
C ALA A 99 10.48 4.70 0.67
N ARG A 100 10.19 5.05 -0.59
CA ARG A 100 8.82 5.26 -1.08
C ARG A 100 8.38 4.04 -1.87
N LEU A 101 7.40 3.31 -1.33
CA LEU A 101 6.83 2.12 -1.94
C LEU A 101 5.43 2.42 -2.49
N VAL A 102 5.09 1.77 -3.59
CA VAL A 102 3.73 1.71 -4.10
C VAL A 102 3.32 0.24 -4.14
N LEU A 103 2.19 -0.07 -3.51
CA LEU A 103 1.60 -1.40 -3.50
C LEU A 103 0.24 -1.39 -4.17
N SER A 104 0.00 -2.41 -4.98
CA SER A 104 -1.30 -2.66 -5.59
C SER A 104 -1.53 -4.17 -5.69
N PRO A 105 -2.78 -4.66 -5.63
CA PRO A 105 -3.06 -6.05 -5.93
C PRO A 105 -2.64 -6.36 -7.35
N VAL A 106 -2.21 -7.60 -7.57
CA VAL A 106 -2.07 -8.11 -8.93
C VAL A 106 -3.47 -8.21 -9.51
N ASP A 107 -3.84 -7.27 -10.38
CA ASP A 107 -5.10 -7.38 -11.12
C ASP A 107 -5.03 -8.57 -12.09
N ASP A 108 -6.18 -9.23 -12.34
CA ASP A 108 -6.32 -10.30 -13.35
C ASP A 108 -5.85 -9.91 -14.77
N ARG A 109 -5.63 -8.61 -15.03
CA ARG A 109 -5.04 -8.13 -16.29
C ARG A 109 -3.54 -8.45 -16.42
N PHE A 110 -2.80 -8.56 -15.32
CA PHE A 110 -1.40 -9.00 -15.34
C PHE A 110 -1.30 -10.51 -15.57
N ALA A 111 -2.21 -11.30 -14.97
CA ALA A 111 -2.28 -12.75 -15.20
C ALA A 111 -2.57 -13.15 -16.65
N ARG A 112 -3.09 -12.21 -17.47
CA ARG A 112 -3.41 -12.45 -18.88
C ARG A 112 -2.24 -12.23 -19.85
N LEU A 113 -1.13 -11.63 -19.40
CA LEU A 113 0.01 -11.33 -20.27
C LEU A 113 0.98 -12.53 -20.46
N ASP A 114 0.87 -13.57 -19.63
CA ASP A 114 1.68 -14.80 -19.72
C ASP A 114 0.94 -15.99 -20.39
N GLY A 115 -0.25 -15.77 -20.96
CA GLY A 115 -1.14 -16.83 -21.45
C GLY A 115 -1.60 -16.67 -22.91
N GLY A 116 -0.68 -16.37 -23.82
CA GLY A 116 -0.91 -16.32 -25.28
C GLY A 116 -0.36 -17.53 -26.01
#